data_AF-A0A1Y3SBZ1-F1
#
_entry.id   AF-A0A1Y3SBZ1-F1
#
_cell.length_a   1.000
_cell.length_b   1.000
_cell.length_c   1.000
_cell.angle_alpha   90.00
_cell.angle_beta   90.00
_cell.angle_gamma   90.00
#
_symmetry.space_group_name_H-M   'P 1'
#
loop_
_entity.id
_entity.type
_entity.pdbx_description
1 polymer ?
#
loop_
_entity_poly.entity_id
_entity_poly.type
_entity_poly.pdbx_seq_one_letter_code
_entity_poly.pdbx_strand_id
1 'polypeptide(L)'
;MTEEQYQQLCRYLTVTGLPVTTYFRKLIQGATIRTRMSRQRLDPHPAVNHIYSNIRQIARCPRARELAPEQIAQLEFLADKLCEECFLLSTQQ
;
A
#
# COMPACT_ATOMS: atom_id res chain seq x y z
N MET A 1 7.47 37.97 3.94
CA MET A 1 7.71 36.53 3.80
C MET A 1 8.99 36.39 3.02
N THR A 2 10.02 35.76 3.61
CA THR A 2 11.28 35.53 2.91
C THR A 2 11.16 34.30 2.00
N GLU A 3 12.10 34.15 1.07
CA GLU A 3 12.13 33.01 0.14
C GLU A 3 12.25 31.68 0.90
N GLU A 4 13.04 31.65 1.97
CA GLU A 4 13.21 30.48 2.82
C GLU A 4 11.90 30.10 3.52
N GLN A 5 11.14 31.10 3.99
CA GLN A 5 9.84 30.89 4.62
C GLN A 5 8.81 30.35 3.61
N TYR A 6 8.85 30.84 2.37
CA TYR A 6 7.99 30.36 1.30
C TYR A 6 8.31 28.92 0.93
N GLN A 7 9.59 28.57 0.77
CA GLN A 7 10.01 27.19 0.50
C GLN A 7 9.62 26.24 1.62
N GLN A 8 9.80 26.67 2.88
CA GLN A 8 9.39 25.89 4.03
C GLN A 8 7.87 25.67 4.07
N LEU A 9 7.08 26.70 3.74
CA LEU A 9 5.63 26.58 3.60
C LEU A 9 5.26 25.56 2.51
N CYS A 10 5.87 25.62 1.33
CA CYS A 10 5.64 24.67 0.24
C CYS A 10 5.91 23.22 0.66
N ARG A 11 6.99 22.97 1.40
CA ARG A 11 7.29 21.63 1.96
C ARG A 11 6.19 21.17 2.90
N TYR A 12 5.75 22.03 3.82
CA TYR A 12 4.68 21.67 4.75
C TYR A 12 3.35 21.38 4.04
N LEU A 13 2.94 22.20 3.08
CA LEU A 13 1.70 21.96 2.33
C LEU A 13 1.75 20.65 1.54
N THR A 14 2.91 20.29 1.02
CA THR A 14 3.14 19.01 0.34
C THR A 14 2.94 17.84 1.31
N VAL A 15 3.53 17.94 2.51
CA VAL A 15 3.47 16.90 3.55
C VAL A 15 2.07 16.79 4.17
N THR A 16 1.40 17.90 4.45
CA THR A 16 0.09 17.91 5.14
C THR A 16 -1.09 17.84 4.18
N GLY A 17 -0.89 18.13 2.90
CA GLY A 17 -1.94 18.23 1.88
C GLY A 17 -3.05 19.22 2.22
N LEU A 18 -2.78 20.18 3.10
CA LEU A 18 -3.76 21.18 3.53
C LEU A 18 -3.69 22.40 2.61
N PRO A 19 -4.82 23.07 2.33
CA PRO A 19 -4.80 24.41 1.75
C PRO A 19 -4.04 25.38 2.66
N VAL A 20 -3.34 26.36 2.07
CA VAL A 20 -2.53 27.38 2.76
C VAL A 20 -3.28 28.01 3.94
N THR A 21 -4.53 28.43 3.70
CA THR A 21 -5.38 29.08 4.71
C THR A 21 -5.72 28.16 5.87
N THR A 22 -5.89 26.86 5.61
CA THR A 22 -6.19 25.87 6.64
C THR A 22 -4.96 25.54 7.48
N TYR A 23 -3.79 25.47 6.85
CA TYR A 23 -2.52 25.32 7.54
C TYR A 23 -2.29 26.47 8.54
N PHE A 24 -2.40 27.72 8.08
CA PHE A 24 -2.20 28.89 8.96
C PHE A 24 -3.25 28.98 10.07
N ARG A 25 -4.53 28.70 9.79
CA ARG A 25 -5.57 28.69 10.82
C ARG A 25 -5.24 27.70 11.94
N LYS A 26 -4.83 26.48 11.59
CA LYS A 26 -4.44 25.46 12.56
C LYS A 26 -3.18 25.85 13.33
N LEU A 27 -2.20 26.46 12.65
CA LEU A 27 -0.97 26.93 13.27
C LEU A 27 -1.23 28.01 14.33
N ILE A 28 -2.06 29.01 13.99
CA ILE A 28 -2.44 30.10 14.91
C ILE A 28 -3.23 29.56 16.11
N GLN A 29 -4.08 28.57 15.90
CA GLN A 29 -4.86 27.91 16.95
C GLN A 29 -4.03 26.98 17.84
N GLY A 30 -2.74 26.76 17.53
CA GLY A 30 -1.90 25.76 18.22
C GLY A 30 -2.39 24.32 18.04
N ALA A 31 -3.22 24.07 17.01
CA ALA A 31 -3.79 22.76 16.77
C ALA A 31 -2.74 21.82 16.18
N THR A 32 -2.76 20.54 16.57
CA THR A 32 -1.87 19.53 15.98
C THR A 32 -2.11 19.40 14.48
N ILE A 33 -1.08 19.69 13.68
CA ILE A 33 -1.10 19.50 12.22
C ILE A 33 -0.52 18.12 11.94
N ARG A 34 -1.38 17.19 11.52
CA ARG A 34 -0.94 15.86 11.11
C ARG A 34 -0.51 15.88 9.66
N THR A 35 0.58 15.17 9.37
CA THR A 35 0.97 14.80 8.02
C THR A 35 -0.20 14.14 7.31
N ARG A 36 -0.41 14.45 6.02
CA ARG A 36 -1.31 13.66 5.20
C ARG A 36 -0.67 12.29 5.12
N MET A 37 -1.24 11.34 5.87
CA MET A 37 -1.08 9.93 5.57
C MET A 37 -1.43 9.79 4.09
N SER A 38 -0.43 9.54 3.24
CA SER A 38 -0.67 9.30 1.83
C SER A 38 -1.74 8.21 1.77
N ARG A 39 -2.79 8.43 0.99
CA ARG A 39 -3.92 7.49 0.83
C ARG A 39 -3.49 6.25 0.04
N GLN A 40 -2.37 5.64 0.40
CA GLN A 40 -1.89 4.39 -0.17
C GLN A 40 -1.31 3.51 0.93
N ARG A 41 -2.02 3.37 2.06
CA ARG A 41 -2.19 2.02 2.61
C ARG A 41 -3.22 1.34 1.71
N LEU A 42 -2.82 1.00 0.48
CA LEU A 42 -3.60 0.07 -0.33
C LEU A 42 -3.65 -1.21 0.49
N ASP A 43 -4.84 -1.60 0.92
CA ASP A 43 -5.03 -2.91 1.52
C ASP A 43 -4.52 -3.95 0.50
N PRO A 44 -3.47 -4.73 0.81
CA PRO A 44 -2.95 -5.72 -0.11
C PRO A 44 -3.89 -6.93 -0.23
N HIS A 45 -4.84 -7.13 0.68
CA HIS A 45 -5.71 -8.31 0.71
C HIS A 45 -6.48 -8.54 -0.60
N PRO A 46 -7.17 -7.56 -1.21
CA PRO A 46 -7.90 -7.77 -2.46
C PRO A 46 -6.99 -8.22 -3.60
N ALA A 47 -5.82 -7.58 -3.75
CA ALA A 47 -4.86 -7.91 -4.81
C ALA A 47 -4.26 -9.31 -4.61
N VAL A 48 -3.86 -9.63 -3.38
CA VAL A 48 -3.33 -10.95 -3.01
C VAL A 48 -4.37 -12.06 -3.23
N ASN A 49 -5.62 -11.83 -2.85
CA ASN A 49 -6.70 -12.80 -3.04
C ASN A 49 -6.96 -13.07 -4.53
N HIS A 50 -6.92 -12.05 -5.38
CA HIS A 50 -7.03 -12.23 -6.84
C HIS A 50 -5.89 -13.08 -7.40
N ILE A 51 -4.64 -12.80 -7.01
CA ILE A 51 -3.47 -13.59 -7.43
C ILE A 51 -3.63 -15.05 -6.97
N TYR A 52 -3.99 -15.26 -5.71
CA TYR A 52 -4.19 -16.59 -5.13
C TYR A 52 -5.25 -17.41 -5.89
N SER A 53 -6.39 -16.77 -6.18
CA SER A 53 -7.47 -17.41 -6.95
C SER A 53 -7.01 -17.81 -8.36
N ASN A 54 -6.28 -16.94 -9.06
CA ASN A 54 -5.76 -17.24 -10.40
C ASN A 54 -4.76 -18.40 -10.36
N ILE A 55 -3.87 -18.44 -9.37
CA ILE A 55 -2.93 -19.55 -9.19
C ILE A 55 -3.68 -20.86 -8.95
N ARG A 56 -4.70 -20.87 -8.09
CA ARG A 56 -5.53 -22.08 -7.89
C ARG A 56 -6.25 -22.53 -9.16
N GLN A 57 -6.70 -21.61 -10.00
CA GLN A 57 -7.30 -21.96 -11.29
C GLN A 57 -6.29 -22.61 -12.24
N ILE A 58 -5.10 -22.02 -12.36
CA ILE A 58 -3.99 -22.58 -13.16
C ILE A 58 -3.60 -23.96 -12.64
N ALA A 59 -3.42 -24.09 -11.33
CA ALA A 59 -3.01 -25.33 -10.70
C ALA A 59 -4.04 -26.44 -10.85
N ARG A 60 -5.34 -26.11 -10.95
CA ARG A 60 -6.42 -27.10 -11.19
C ARG A 60 -6.56 -27.50 -12.65
N CYS A 61 -5.94 -26.78 -13.58
CA CYS A 61 -5.99 -27.12 -15.00
C CYS A 61 -5.19 -28.41 -15.27
N PRO A 62 -5.83 -29.51 -15.73
CA PRO A 62 -5.14 -30.79 -15.94
C PRO A 62 -3.98 -30.67 -16.93
N ARG A 63 -4.21 -29.95 -18.03
CA ARG A 63 -3.20 -29.72 -19.07
C ARG A 63 -1.99 -28.95 -18.55
N ALA A 64 -2.19 -28.02 -17.61
CA ALA A 64 -1.08 -27.29 -17.01
C ALA A 64 -0.26 -28.20 -16.06
N ARG A 65 -0.94 -29.09 -15.30
CA ARG A 65 -0.29 -30.10 -14.45
C ARG A 65 0.51 -31.12 -15.24
N GLU A 66 0.03 -31.51 -16.41
CA GLU A 66 0.75 -32.44 -17.29
C GLU A 66 1.99 -31.79 -17.92
N LEU A 67 1.90 -30.51 -18.32
CA LEU A 67 2.99 -29.80 -18.99
C LEU A 67 4.07 -29.30 -18.03
N ALA A 68 3.72 -28.92 -16.80
CA ALA A 68 4.60 -28.20 -15.89
C ALA A 68 4.29 -28.49 -14.40
N PRO A 69 4.39 -29.76 -13.94
CA PRO A 69 4.00 -30.14 -12.58
C PRO A 69 4.86 -29.47 -11.50
N GLU A 70 6.16 -29.34 -11.75
CA GLU A 70 7.10 -28.71 -10.82
C GLU A 70 6.84 -27.20 -10.70
N GLN A 71 6.61 -26.52 -11.82
CA GLN A 71 6.30 -25.09 -11.82
C GLN A 71 4.96 -24.80 -11.14
N ILE A 72 3.98 -25.70 -11.25
CA ILE A 72 2.71 -25.57 -10.52
C ILE A 72 2.93 -25.72 -9.01
N ALA A 73 3.73 -26.69 -8.58
CA ALA A 73 4.07 -26.84 -7.17
C ALA A 73 4.81 -25.61 -6.61
N GLN A 74 5.73 -25.03 -7.40
CA GLN A 74 6.42 -23.78 -7.04
C GLN A 74 5.44 -22.59 -6.96
N LEU A 75 4.49 -22.49 -7.89
CA LEU A 75 3.46 -21.45 -7.88
C LEU A 75 2.55 -21.56 -6.66
N GLU A 76 2.09 -22.76 -6.31
CA GLU A 76 1.28 -23.00 -5.10
C GLU A 76 2.07 -22.60 -3.84
N PHE A 77 3.34 -23.01 -3.73
CA PHE A 77 4.20 -22.63 -2.62
C PHE A 77 4.37 -21.11 -2.47
N LEU A 78 4.62 -20.41 -3.58
CA LEU A 78 4.78 -18.95 -3.58
C LEU A 78 3.47 -18.23 -3.24
N ALA A 79 2.32 -18.77 -3.67
CA ALA A 79 1.01 -18.22 -3.34
C ALA A 79 0.74 -18.28 -1.83
N ASP A 80 1.05 -19.40 -1.18
CA ASP A 80 0.90 -19.56 0.26
C ASP A 80 1.82 -18.61 1.03
N LYS A 81 3.09 -18.48 0.60
CA LYS A 81 4.04 -17.52 1.19
C LYS A 81 3.55 -16.08 1.05
N LEU A 82 3.02 -15.70 -0.11
CA LEU A 82 2.47 -14.38 -0.35
C LEU A 82 1.27 -14.07 0.57
N CYS A 83 0.42 -15.07 0.86
CA CYS A 83 -0.67 -14.94 1.82
C CYS A 83 -0.16 -14.75 3.26
N GLU A 84 0.87 -15.51 3.68
CA GLU A 84 1.52 -15.35 4.99
C GLU A 84 2.08 -13.93 5.16
N GLU A 85 2.86 -13.44 4.20
CA GLU A 85 3.42 -12.09 4.22
C GLU A 85 2.33 -11.01 4.26
N CYS A 86 1.24 -11.20 3.51
CA CYS A 86 0.10 -10.29 3.51
C CYS A 86 -0.57 -10.21 4.89
N PHE A 87 -0.67 -11.34 5.60
CA PHE A 87 -1.19 -11.40 6.96
C PHE A 87 -0.24 -10.74 7.99
N LEU A 88 1.07 -10.93 7.85
CA LEU A 88 2.06 -10.26 8.71
C LEU A 88 2.03 -8.74 8.52
N LEU A 89 1.92 -8.27 7.28
CA LEU A 89 1.82 -6.84 6.98
C LEU A 89 0.51 -6.19 7.48
N SER A 90 -0.60 -6.95 7.54
CA SER A 90 -1.86 -6.44 8.07
C SER A 90 -1.89 -6.39 9.61
N THR A 91 -1.09 -7.23 10.28
CA THR A 91 -0.98 -7.28 11.75
C THR A 91 0.07 -6.33 12.33
N GLN A 92 0.99 -5.79 11.51
CA GLN A 92 2.00 -4.80 11.89
C GLN A 92 1.52 -3.33 11.81
N GLN A 93 0.23 -3.07 11.52
CA GLN A 93 -0.35 -1.74 11.30
C GLN A 93 -1.09 -1.15 12.49
#